data_AF-A0A2A6CKN9-F1
#
_entry.id   AF-A0A2A6CKN9-F1
#
_cell.length_a   1.000
_cell.length_b   1.000
_cell.length_c   1.000
_cell.angle_alpha   90.00
_cell.angle_beta   90.00
_cell.angle_gamma   90.00
#
_symmetry.space_group_name_H-M   'P 1'
#
loop_
_entity.id
_entity.type
_entity.pdbx_description
1 polymer ?
#
loop_
_entity_poly.entity_id
_entity_poly.type
_entity_poly.pdbx_seq_one_letter_code
_entity_poly.pdbx_strand_id
1 'polypeptide(L)'
;MNHFILVVFVIVSVRAAEWSAWTETPDSPCSDICGYCGVRVTAVRNCSELYKCFGIAQKYEECAPTMCRFPRNTCCAGYVKGVVGKEFQCVAASATMKAKTKLS
;
A
#
# COMPACT_ATOMS: atom_id res chain seq x y z
N MET A 1 -63.94 22.36 -9.70
CA MET A 1 -63.58 20.96 -9.41
C MET A 1 -62.06 20.83 -9.58
N ASN A 2 -61.33 20.65 -8.49
CA ASN A 2 -59.87 20.68 -8.44
C ASN A 2 -59.31 19.26 -8.64
N HIS A 3 -58.65 18.99 -9.76
CA HIS A 3 -58.08 17.68 -10.07
C HIS A 3 -56.71 17.55 -9.39
N PHE A 4 -56.64 16.82 -8.26
CA PHE A 4 -55.36 16.41 -7.67
C PHE A 4 -54.80 15.22 -8.46
N ILE A 5 -53.71 15.45 -9.21
CA ILE A 5 -52.92 14.40 -9.85
C ILE A 5 -51.88 13.92 -8.84
N LEU A 6 -52.02 12.67 -8.37
CA LEU A 6 -51.02 11.99 -7.54
C LEU A 6 -49.83 11.58 -8.42
N VAL A 7 -48.72 12.32 -8.33
CA VAL A 7 -47.46 11.95 -8.99
C VAL A 7 -46.74 10.92 -8.11
N VAL A 8 -46.75 9.65 -8.52
CA VAL A 8 -45.99 8.59 -7.88
C VAL A 8 -44.55 8.65 -8.38
N PHE A 9 -43.63 9.10 -7.51
CA PHE A 9 -42.19 9.04 -7.78
C PHE A 9 -41.68 7.62 -7.50
N VAL A 10 -41.44 6.84 -8.57
CA VAL A 10 -40.72 5.56 -8.46
C VAL A 10 -39.23 5.85 -8.34
N ILE A 11 -38.70 5.71 -7.14
CA ILE A 11 -37.26 5.83 -6.86
C ILE A 11 -36.59 4.48 -7.21
N VAL A 12 -35.86 4.44 -8.32
CA VAL A 12 -35.00 3.30 -8.67
C VAL A 12 -33.65 3.49 -7.97
N SER A 13 -33.28 2.56 -7.08
CA SER A 13 -31.99 2.57 -6.39
C SER A 13 -31.01 1.66 -7.13
N VAL A 14 -29.99 2.25 -7.75
CA VAL A 14 -28.84 1.50 -8.29
C VAL A 14 -27.90 1.20 -7.11
N ARG A 15 -27.82 -0.07 -6.69
CA ARG A 15 -26.81 -0.52 -5.73
C ARG A 15 -25.56 -0.95 -6.50
N ALA A 16 -24.44 -0.27 -6.26
CA ALA A 16 -23.14 -0.78 -6.67
C ALA A 16 -22.75 -1.93 -5.73
N ALA A 17 -22.04 -2.93 -6.25
CA ALA A 17 -21.45 -3.96 -5.39
C ALA A 17 -20.50 -3.31 -4.39
N GLU A 18 -20.57 -3.76 -3.14
CA GLU A 18 -19.88 -3.14 -2.03
C GLU A 18 -18.68 -3.96 -1.58
N TRP A 19 -17.64 -3.25 -1.19
CA TRP A 19 -16.49 -3.86 -0.53
C TRP A 19 -16.84 -4.17 0.92
N SER A 20 -16.35 -5.31 1.41
CA SER A 20 -16.28 -5.55 2.85
C SER A 20 -15.37 -4.53 3.54
N ALA A 21 -15.48 -4.47 4.86
CA ALA A 21 -14.44 -3.83 5.67
C ALA A 21 -13.07 -4.47 5.38
N TRP A 22 -12.03 -3.68 5.58
CA TRP A 22 -10.65 -4.17 5.52
C TRP A 22 -10.38 -5.10 6.71
N THR A 23 -9.73 -6.22 6.44
CA THR A 23 -9.20 -7.15 7.42
C THR A 23 -7.69 -7.07 7.41
N GLU A 24 -7.07 -6.73 8.53
CA GLU A 24 -5.61 -6.64 8.65
C GLU A 24 -4.96 -8.02 8.56
N THR A 25 -3.76 -8.06 8.00
CA THR A 25 -2.96 -9.29 7.83
C THR A 25 -1.59 -9.13 8.50
N PRO A 26 -1.52 -9.03 9.84
CA PRO A 26 -0.29 -8.73 10.57
C PRO A 26 0.80 -9.79 10.36
N ASP A 27 0.41 -11.04 10.12
CA ASP A 27 1.31 -12.19 9.93
C ASP A 27 1.63 -12.47 8.47
N SER A 28 1.30 -11.56 7.53
CA SER A 28 1.67 -11.74 6.14
C SER A 28 3.20 -11.81 6.00
N PRO A 29 3.76 -12.87 5.40
CA PRO A 29 5.19 -12.95 5.19
C PRO A 29 5.66 -11.88 4.22
N CYS A 30 6.89 -11.41 4.40
CA CYS A 30 7.56 -10.57 3.41
C CYS A 30 7.99 -11.45 2.23
N SER A 31 7.76 -10.99 1.00
CA SER A 31 8.16 -11.72 -0.21
C SER A 31 9.69 -11.82 -0.41
N ASP A 32 10.45 -11.07 0.39
CA ASP A 32 11.90 -11.10 0.45
C ASP A 32 12.37 -10.87 1.90
N ILE A 33 13.64 -11.11 2.17
CA ILE A 33 14.18 -11.10 3.53
C ILE A 33 15.18 -9.96 3.78
N CYS A 34 15.44 -9.10 2.78
CA CYS A 34 16.40 -8.01 2.91
C CYS A 34 16.14 -6.85 1.94
N GLY A 35 16.81 -5.74 2.19
CA GLY A 35 17.05 -4.66 1.25
C GLY A 35 15.86 -3.76 0.95
N TYR A 36 14.73 -3.91 1.64
CA TYR A 36 13.42 -3.40 1.17
C TYR A 36 13.06 -3.92 -0.23
N CYS A 37 13.48 -5.14 -0.57
CA CYS A 37 13.17 -5.77 -1.85
C CYS A 37 11.83 -6.53 -1.83
N GLY A 38 11.31 -6.80 -0.64
CA GLY A 38 10.08 -7.56 -0.44
C GLY A 38 8.89 -6.66 -0.16
N VAL A 39 7.71 -7.17 -0.49
CA VAL A 39 6.43 -6.60 -0.09
C VAL A 39 5.65 -7.62 0.71
N ARG A 40 4.76 -7.15 1.59
CA ARG A 40 3.77 -7.97 2.28
C ARG A 40 2.40 -7.35 2.19
N VAL A 41 1.37 -8.18 2.31
CA VAL A 41 -0.01 -7.72 2.38
C VAL A 41 -0.25 -7.18 3.79
N THR A 42 -0.84 -5.99 3.92
CA THR A 42 -1.19 -5.40 5.23
C THR A 42 -2.67 -5.48 5.54
N ALA A 43 -3.50 -5.52 4.50
CA ALA A 43 -4.93 -5.76 4.65
C ALA A 43 -5.55 -6.30 3.36
N VAL A 44 -6.61 -7.08 3.52
CA VAL A 44 -7.44 -7.62 2.44
C VAL A 44 -8.89 -7.20 2.63
N ARG A 45 -9.66 -7.16 1.55
CA ARG A 45 -11.11 -7.01 1.58
C ARG A 45 -11.73 -7.83 0.46
N ASN A 46 -12.96 -8.27 0.66
CA ASN A 46 -13.69 -9.05 -0.33
C ASN A 46 -14.83 -8.22 -0.95
N CYS A 47 -15.17 -8.49 -2.20
CA CYS A 47 -16.32 -7.88 -2.84
C CYS A 47 -17.55 -8.77 -2.66
N SER A 48 -18.72 -8.18 -2.38
CA SER A 48 -19.97 -8.93 -2.27
C SER A 48 -20.34 -9.67 -3.56
N GLU A 49 -19.94 -9.12 -4.72
CA GLU A 49 -20.13 -9.72 -6.04
C GLU A 49 -18.81 -9.73 -6.83
N LEU A 50 -18.36 -10.92 -7.25
CA LEU A 50 -17.10 -11.06 -7.98
C LEU A 50 -17.04 -10.14 -9.21
N TYR A 51 -15.93 -9.41 -9.35
CA TYR A 51 -15.64 -8.46 -10.44
C TYR A 51 -16.55 -7.23 -10.55
N LYS A 52 -17.43 -6.98 -9.56
CA LYS A 52 -18.34 -5.82 -9.58
C LYS A 52 -17.85 -4.63 -8.73
N CYS A 53 -16.91 -4.85 -7.81
CA CYS A 53 -16.31 -3.75 -7.06
C CYS A 53 -15.14 -3.12 -7.81
N PHE A 54 -15.03 -1.79 -7.75
CA PHE A 54 -13.91 -1.04 -8.32
C PHE A 54 -12.81 -0.77 -7.28
N GLY A 55 -11.55 -0.83 -7.72
CA GLY A 55 -10.37 -0.55 -6.91
C GLY A 55 -9.65 -1.80 -6.38
N ILE A 56 -8.66 -1.60 -5.51
CA ILE A 56 -7.78 -2.67 -5.02
C ILE A 56 -8.46 -3.56 -3.97
N ALA A 57 -8.18 -4.86 -4.02
CA ALA A 57 -8.64 -5.84 -3.01
C ALA A 57 -7.63 -6.03 -1.87
N GLN A 58 -6.38 -5.61 -2.05
CA GLN A 58 -5.27 -5.84 -1.13
C GLN A 58 -4.46 -4.55 -0.98
N LYS A 59 -4.01 -4.27 0.24
CA LYS A 59 -3.00 -3.25 0.54
C LYS A 59 -1.65 -3.92 0.74
N TYR A 60 -0.59 -3.23 0.33
CA TYR A 60 0.78 -3.72 0.43
C TYR A 60 1.67 -2.70 1.12
N GLU A 61 2.74 -3.18 1.72
CA GLU A 61 3.86 -2.35 2.17
C GLU A 61 5.19 -3.05 1.86
N GLU A 62 6.25 -2.25 1.72
CA GLU A 62 7.62 -2.74 1.61
C GLU A 62 8.13 -3.19 2.98
N CYS A 63 8.93 -4.25 3.00
CA CYS A 63 9.38 -4.89 4.23
C CYS A 63 10.82 -5.40 4.14
N ALA A 64 11.34 -5.89 5.27
CA ALA A 64 12.72 -6.38 5.43
C ALA A 64 13.80 -5.30 5.19
N PRO A 65 13.94 -4.32 6.12
CA PRO A 65 14.90 -3.21 5.98
C PRO A 65 16.37 -3.64 6.08
N THR A 66 16.66 -4.82 6.64
CA THR A 66 18.03 -5.32 6.82
C THR A 66 18.75 -5.40 5.48
N MET A 67 19.97 -4.89 5.40
CA MET A 67 20.75 -4.86 4.16
C MET A 67 20.97 -6.26 3.54
N CYS A 68 20.80 -6.38 2.23
CA CYS A 68 21.14 -7.59 1.51
C CYS A 68 22.66 -7.77 1.42
N ARG A 69 23.11 -9.03 1.45
CA ARG A 69 24.51 -9.40 1.22
C ARG A 69 24.79 -9.54 -0.27
N PHE A 70 26.06 -9.36 -0.65
CA PHE A 70 26.58 -9.68 -1.99
C PHE A 70 26.19 -11.13 -2.37
N PRO A 71 25.83 -11.43 -3.64
CA PRO A 71 25.94 -10.60 -4.85
C PRO A 71 24.75 -9.68 -5.13
N ARG A 72 23.74 -9.66 -4.25
CA ARG A 72 22.55 -8.84 -4.44
C ARG A 72 22.89 -7.36 -4.22
N ASN A 73 22.11 -6.48 -4.84
CA ASN A 73 22.11 -5.06 -4.47
C ASN A 73 21.82 -4.95 -2.98
N THR A 74 22.64 -4.19 -2.25
CA THR A 74 22.51 -4.08 -0.78
C THR A 74 21.15 -3.52 -0.36
N CYS A 75 20.60 -2.58 -1.15
CA CYS A 75 19.25 -2.04 -1.01
C CYS A 75 18.58 -2.04 -2.39
N CYS A 76 17.27 -2.27 -2.42
CA CYS A 76 16.47 -2.20 -3.64
C CYS A 76 16.21 -0.75 -4.09
N ALA A 77 15.67 -0.59 -5.30
CA ALA A 77 15.43 0.72 -5.90
C ALA A 77 14.57 1.60 -4.98
N GLY A 78 14.90 2.89 -4.90
CA GLY A 78 14.25 3.82 -3.95
C GLY A 78 14.85 3.80 -2.55
N TYR A 79 15.77 2.87 -2.25
CA TYR A 79 16.43 2.76 -0.95
C TYR A 79 17.95 2.85 -1.05
N VAL A 80 18.56 3.43 -0.02
CA VAL A 80 20.02 3.56 0.14
C VAL A 80 20.45 3.08 1.51
N LYS A 81 21.75 2.82 1.66
CA LYS A 81 22.33 2.45 2.95
C LYS A 81 22.22 3.61 3.94
N GLY A 82 21.64 3.35 5.11
CA GLY A 82 21.52 4.30 6.22
C GLY A 82 21.78 3.64 7.56
N VAL A 83 21.63 4.44 8.62
CA VAL A 83 21.73 3.99 10.01
C VAL A 83 20.40 4.30 10.70
N VAL A 84 19.78 3.26 11.27
CA VAL A 84 18.57 3.37 12.09
C VAL A 84 18.94 2.88 13.48
N GLY A 85 18.94 3.77 14.47
CA GLY A 85 19.48 3.47 15.79
C GLY A 85 20.97 3.15 15.74
N LYS A 86 21.33 1.88 15.99
CA LYS A 86 22.72 1.38 15.96
C LYS A 86 22.97 0.37 14.84
N GLU A 87 22.00 0.17 13.95
CA GLU A 87 22.08 -0.84 12.89
C GLU A 87 22.15 -0.20 11.51
N PHE A 88 22.84 -0.89 10.61
CA PHE A 88 22.84 -0.59 9.20
C PHE A 88 21.59 -1.19 8.55
N GLN A 89 20.72 -0.32 8.07
CA GLN A 89 19.49 -0.70 7.37
C GLN A 89 19.37 0.09 6.05
N CYS A 90 18.56 -0.43 5.14
CA CYS A 90 18.13 0.34 3.99
C CYS A 90 17.13 1.40 4.45
N VAL A 91 17.24 2.61 3.92
CA VAL A 91 16.37 3.75 4.21
C VAL A 91 15.97 4.41 2.91
N ALA A 92 14.82 5.07 2.88
CA ALA A 92 14.35 5.76 1.68
C ALA A 92 15.41 6.73 1.16
N ALA A 93 15.66 6.70 -0.14
CA ALA A 93 16.56 7.62 -0.81
C ALA A 93 15.97 9.04 -0.72
N SER A 94 16.68 9.96 -0.07
CA SER A 94 16.31 11.37 -0.09
C SER A 94 16.60 11.95 -1.48
N ALA A 95 15.65 12.71 -2.04
CA ALA A 95 15.84 13.46 -3.28
C ALA A 95 16.95 14.52 -3.18
N THR A 96 17.27 14.94 -1.95
CA THR A 96 18.33 15.92 -1.69
C THR A 96 19.56 15.20 -1.12
N MET A 97 20.61 15.09 -1.94
CA MET A 97 21.92 14.69 -1.45
C MET A 97 22.43 15.74 -0.47
N LYS A 98 22.70 15.36 0.79
CA LYS A 98 23.39 16.26 1.72
C LYS A 98 24.75 16.63 1.11
N ALA A 99 25.03 17.93 0.98
CA ALA A 99 26.27 18.43 0.42
C ALA A 99 27.47 17.77 1.13
N LYS A 100 28.33 17.09 0.37
CA LYS A 100 29.51 16.38 0.90
C LYS A 100 30.70 17.29 1.20
N THR A 101 30.61 18.57 0.90
CA THR A 101 31.75 19.48 0.97
C THR A 101 31.40 20.69 1.83
N LYS A 102 32.01 20.80 3.02
CA LYS A 102 32.46 22.12 3.48
C LYS A 102 33.64 22.43 2.56
N LEU A 103 33.40 23.19 1.49
CA LEU A 103 34.49 23.94 0.86
C LEU A 103 34.88 24.99 1.91
N SER A 104 35.88 24.66 2.73
CA SER A 104 36.67 25.66 3.46
C SER A 104 37.71 26.23 2.53
#